data_AF-A0A1H6IPZ4-F1
#
_entry.id   AF-A0A1H6IPZ4-F1
#
_cell.length_a   1.000
_cell.length_b   1.000
_cell.length_c   1.000
_cell.angle_alpha   90.00
_cell.angle_beta   90.00
_cell.angle_gamma   90.00
#
_symmetry.space_group_name_H-M   'P 1'
#
loop_
_entity.id
_entity.type
_entity.pdbx_description
1 polymer ?
#
loop_
_entity_poly.entity_id
_entity_poly.type
_entity_poly.pdbx_seq_one_letter_code
_entity_poly.pdbx_strand_id
1 'polypeptide(L)'
;MKKLIILFTATITSVVCLGSCGRTQTTKPPQTSINTSQVETSNQESNDILNDWQKEVLAAEGLPTEADKLTDSQLKSIQRIYEMITYLNDKYDEEFIYAGYLEPAANQTETLYAYPRLLGNDYGRNTVTVKATNDGFSDDYSDRSIVDYAEEMANDFMKDYFDSDQVIAFFRVNACDIEKKEVENGNFQWKLGVSDIIFVNEDICNADQVEEFAVNYAKWLYEHELDGRHRINIVKDMDITQITYGEISDIYDYDTYIGDYTFSFGSSKDKVIHSSSFDSNVKETEIETYLSN
;
A
#
# COMPACT_ATOMS: atom_id res chain seq x y z
N MET A 1 13.51 -10.12 36.52
CA MET A 1 14.32 -9.64 35.39
C MET A 1 14.64 -10.82 34.47
N LYS A 2 13.84 -11.01 33.43
CA LYS A 2 14.08 -11.97 32.35
C LYS A 2 13.89 -11.22 31.03
N LYS A 3 14.83 -11.47 30.13
CA LYS A 3 15.21 -10.66 28.98
C LYS A 3 14.07 -10.51 27.97
N LEU A 4 13.87 -9.28 27.53
CA LEU A 4 13.06 -8.89 26.39
C LEU A 4 13.65 -9.57 25.14
N ILE A 5 12.91 -10.46 24.51
CA ILE A 5 13.20 -10.96 23.16
C ILE A 5 12.72 -9.85 22.23
N ILE A 6 13.67 -9.08 21.69
CA ILE A 6 13.40 -8.12 20.62
C ILE A 6 13.16 -8.96 19.37
N LEU A 7 11.87 -9.20 19.10
CA LEU A 7 11.36 -9.66 17.81
C LEU A 7 11.56 -8.49 16.83
N PHE A 8 12.04 -8.79 15.62
CA PHE A 8 12.29 -7.84 14.53
C PHE A 8 11.22 -6.74 14.45
N THR A 9 11.50 -5.63 15.09
CA THR A 9 10.82 -4.36 14.93
C THR A 9 11.92 -3.44 14.45
N ALA A 10 12.10 -3.41 13.12
CA ALA A 10 12.93 -2.40 12.51
C ALA A 10 12.25 -1.04 12.78
N THR A 11 12.74 -0.32 13.76
CA THR A 11 12.54 1.13 13.83
C THR A 11 13.08 1.70 12.53
N ILE A 12 12.16 2.16 11.67
CA ILE A 12 12.45 2.80 10.39
C ILE A 12 13.38 3.97 10.66
N THR A 13 14.66 3.79 10.36
CA THR A 13 15.63 4.86 10.27
C THR A 13 16.31 4.71 8.90
N SER A 14 16.24 5.78 8.15
CA SER A 14 16.42 5.86 6.71
C SER A 14 17.89 5.79 6.24
N VAL A 15 18.01 5.56 4.93
CA VAL A 15 19.15 5.82 4.02
C VAL A 15 20.39 4.95 4.18
N VAL A 16 20.50 3.96 3.30
CA VAL A 16 21.78 3.67 2.63
C VAL A 16 21.56 3.69 1.12
N CYS A 17 21.82 4.84 0.49
CA CYS A 17 22.10 4.90 -0.94
C CYS A 17 23.46 4.23 -1.19
N LEU A 18 23.48 3.04 -1.77
CA LEU A 18 24.67 2.56 -2.49
C LEU A 18 24.45 2.78 -3.98
N GLY A 19 24.87 3.96 -4.44
CA GLY A 19 25.04 4.24 -5.86
C GLY A 19 26.31 3.59 -6.40
N SER A 20 26.09 2.77 -7.44
CA SER A 20 26.92 2.57 -8.63
C SER A 20 28.26 1.83 -8.51
N CYS A 21 28.30 0.65 -9.14
CA CYS A 21 29.22 0.44 -10.26
C CYS A 21 28.59 -0.49 -11.30
N GLY A 22 28.36 0.04 -12.50
CA GLY A 22 27.65 -0.66 -13.57
C GLY A 22 28.44 -1.79 -14.22
N ARG A 23 27.70 -2.77 -14.76
CA ARG A 23 28.05 -3.47 -16.00
C ARG A 23 26.91 -4.34 -16.52
N THR A 24 26.47 -4.02 -17.74
CA THR A 24 25.97 -4.89 -18.83
C THR A 24 24.80 -5.86 -18.57
N GLN A 25 23.73 -5.62 -19.33
CA GLN A 25 22.68 -6.58 -19.71
C GLN A 25 23.26 -7.91 -20.22
N THR A 26 22.76 -9.01 -19.64
CA THR A 26 22.48 -10.36 -20.19
C THR A 26 22.29 -11.28 -18.96
N THR A 27 21.31 -12.17 -18.80
CA THR A 27 20.46 -12.98 -19.68
C THR A 27 19.28 -13.50 -18.85
N LYS A 28 18.12 -13.73 -19.49
CA LYS A 28 16.97 -14.48 -18.92
C LYS A 28 17.40 -15.81 -18.26
N PRO A 29 16.67 -16.32 -17.26
CA PRO A 29 16.92 -17.63 -16.67
C PRO A 29 16.76 -18.77 -17.71
N PRO A 30 17.51 -19.88 -17.61
CA PRO A 30 17.49 -20.94 -18.61
C PRO A 30 16.18 -21.74 -18.54
N GLN A 31 15.45 -21.82 -19.67
CA GLN A 31 14.44 -22.85 -19.90
C GLN A 31 15.16 -24.19 -20.08
N THR A 32 14.97 -25.12 -19.13
CA THR A 32 15.47 -26.49 -19.27
C THR A 32 14.33 -27.42 -19.70
N SER A 33 14.48 -27.98 -20.89
CA SER A 33 13.61 -29.00 -21.49
C SER A 33 13.59 -30.28 -20.66
N ILE A 34 12.39 -30.81 -20.41
CA ILE A 34 12.14 -32.09 -19.73
C ILE A 34 12.56 -33.25 -20.64
N ASN A 35 13.45 -34.12 -20.14
CA ASN A 35 13.56 -35.49 -20.60
C ASN A 35 13.55 -36.43 -19.38
N THR A 36 12.55 -37.29 -19.35
CA THR A 36 12.25 -38.27 -18.30
C THR A 36 13.27 -39.40 -18.29
N SER A 37 13.82 -39.71 -17.12
CA SER A 37 14.00 -41.06 -16.54
C SER A 37 15.30 -41.16 -15.74
N GLN A 38 15.23 -40.99 -14.42
CA GLN A 38 15.64 -41.99 -13.42
C GLN A 38 15.44 -41.42 -12.01
N VAL A 39 14.65 -42.13 -11.22
CA VAL A 39 14.40 -41.87 -9.81
C VAL A 39 15.62 -42.37 -9.04
N GLU A 40 16.43 -41.46 -8.50
CA GLU A 40 17.26 -41.72 -7.33
C GLU A 40 17.20 -40.52 -6.39
N THR A 41 16.76 -40.83 -5.18
CA THR A 41 16.63 -39.99 -3.99
C THR A 41 17.92 -39.23 -3.63
N SER A 42 17.86 -37.90 -3.64
CA SER A 42 18.81 -37.01 -2.94
C SER A 42 18.10 -35.78 -2.38
N ASN A 43 17.11 -35.99 -1.51
CA ASN A 43 16.50 -34.92 -0.73
C ASN A 43 17.36 -34.60 0.50
N GLN A 44 18.59 -34.08 0.33
CA GLN A 44 19.39 -33.60 1.48
C GLN A 44 20.68 -32.81 1.13
N GLU A 45 20.70 -31.85 0.20
CA GLU A 45 21.94 -31.03 0.00
C GLU A 45 21.75 -29.52 -0.28
N SER A 46 20.53 -28.96 -0.31
CA SER A 46 20.34 -27.54 -0.73
C SER A 46 20.03 -26.53 0.38
N ASN A 47 19.86 -26.95 1.65
CA ASN A 47 19.44 -26.03 2.72
C ASN A 47 20.58 -25.26 3.41
N ASP A 48 21.84 -25.64 3.18
CA ASP A 48 23.00 -25.09 3.90
C ASP A 48 23.74 -23.99 3.13
N ILE A 49 23.38 -23.73 1.87
CA ILE A 49 24.07 -22.72 1.04
C ILE A 49 23.15 -21.52 0.85
N LEU A 50 23.44 -20.44 1.57
CA LEU A 50 22.80 -19.14 1.38
C LEU A 50 23.23 -18.51 0.05
N ASN A 51 22.26 -18.03 -0.73
CA ASN A 51 22.53 -17.26 -1.93
C ASN A 51 22.96 -15.82 -1.58
N ASP A 52 23.44 -15.07 -2.56
CA ASP A 52 23.99 -13.72 -2.32
C ASP A 52 22.93 -12.74 -1.81
N TRP A 53 21.69 -12.81 -2.32
CA TRP A 53 20.59 -11.99 -1.84
C TRP A 53 20.27 -12.26 -0.37
N GLN A 54 20.23 -13.53 0.04
CA GLN A 54 20.00 -13.93 1.44
C GLN A 54 21.11 -13.42 2.36
N LYS A 55 22.37 -13.47 1.90
CA LYS A 55 23.51 -12.91 2.66
C LYS A 55 23.41 -11.40 2.79
N GLU A 56 22.99 -10.69 1.75
CA GLU A 56 22.79 -9.24 1.80
C GLU A 56 21.73 -8.85 2.84
N VAL A 57 20.59 -9.55 2.87
CA VAL A 57 19.53 -9.32 3.87
C VAL A 57 20.04 -9.63 5.29
N LEU A 58 20.71 -10.77 5.49
CA LEU A 58 21.28 -11.13 6.79
C LEU A 58 22.30 -10.09 7.26
N ALA A 59 23.18 -9.62 6.38
CA ALA A 59 24.17 -8.60 6.71
C ALA A 59 23.52 -7.25 7.07
N ALA A 60 22.47 -6.85 6.35
CA ALA A 60 21.71 -5.63 6.66
C ALA A 60 21.05 -5.68 8.05
N GLU A 61 20.61 -6.87 8.48
CA GLU A 61 20.06 -7.14 9.81
C GLU A 61 21.14 -7.40 10.88
N GLY A 62 22.42 -7.31 10.54
CA GLY A 62 23.54 -7.56 11.46
C GLY A 62 23.72 -9.03 11.87
N LEU A 63 23.22 -9.97 11.06
CA LEU A 63 23.30 -11.40 11.28
C LEU A 63 24.49 -12.04 10.53
N PRO A 64 24.95 -13.23 10.97
CA PRO A 64 25.95 -14.01 10.24
C PRO A 64 25.47 -14.37 8.82
N THR A 65 26.38 -14.31 7.84
CA THR A 65 26.10 -14.69 6.44
C THR A 65 26.45 -16.14 6.11
N GLU A 66 26.84 -16.92 7.13
CA GLU A 66 27.22 -18.32 7.02
C GLU A 66 26.13 -19.15 7.70
N ALA A 67 25.57 -20.12 6.97
CA ALA A 67 24.40 -20.88 7.43
C ALA A 67 24.64 -21.62 8.75
N ASP A 68 25.85 -22.13 8.97
CA ASP A 68 26.25 -22.87 10.18
C ASP A 68 26.33 -21.99 11.45
N LYS A 69 26.33 -20.66 11.29
CA LYS A 69 26.31 -19.69 12.39
C LYS A 69 24.90 -19.17 12.70
N LEU A 70 23.91 -19.50 11.87
CA LEU A 70 22.52 -19.16 12.12
C LEU A 70 21.87 -20.20 13.03
N THR A 71 20.90 -19.76 13.82
CA THR A 71 19.96 -20.70 14.45
C THR A 71 19.03 -21.31 13.40
N ASP A 72 18.49 -22.50 13.69
CA ASP A 72 17.50 -23.16 12.81
C ASP A 72 16.33 -22.23 12.46
N SER A 73 15.89 -21.40 13.41
CA SER A 73 14.82 -20.41 13.19
C SER A 73 15.25 -19.34 12.19
N GLN A 74 16.44 -18.77 12.36
CA GLN A 74 16.96 -17.74 11.44
C GLN A 74 17.17 -18.30 10.03
N LEU A 75 17.73 -19.51 9.92
CA LEU A 75 17.93 -20.18 8.64
C LEU A 75 16.59 -20.45 7.94
N LYS A 76 15.59 -20.92 8.69
CA LYS A 76 14.24 -21.12 8.15
C LYS A 76 13.61 -19.79 7.71
N SER A 77 13.71 -18.74 8.52
CA SER A 77 13.10 -17.45 8.22
C SER A 77 13.72 -16.80 6.98
N ILE A 78 15.05 -16.84 6.79
CA ILE A 78 15.67 -16.29 5.58
C ILE A 78 15.33 -17.10 4.31
N GLN A 79 15.10 -18.41 4.43
CA GLN A 79 14.59 -19.23 3.33
C GLN A 79 13.17 -18.83 2.95
N ARG A 80 12.28 -18.69 3.95
CA ARG A 80 10.88 -18.29 3.73
C ARG A 80 10.75 -16.87 3.17
N ILE A 81 11.53 -15.93 3.69
CA ILE A 81 11.60 -14.56 3.16
C ILE A 81 12.00 -14.58 1.68
N TYR A 82 13.01 -15.39 1.31
CA TYR A 82 13.46 -15.51 -0.08
C TYR A 82 12.37 -16.12 -0.99
N GLU A 83 11.63 -17.13 -0.52
CA GLU A 83 10.49 -17.69 -1.26
C GLU A 83 9.39 -16.64 -1.51
N MET A 84 9.02 -15.88 -0.47
CA MET A 84 7.94 -14.90 -0.54
C MET A 84 8.30 -13.69 -1.42
N ILE A 85 9.56 -13.23 -1.42
CA ILE A 85 9.97 -12.12 -2.29
C ILE A 85 10.17 -12.57 -3.74
N THR A 86 10.63 -13.80 -3.95
CA THR A 86 10.74 -14.39 -5.30
C THR A 86 9.36 -14.53 -5.93
N TYR A 87 8.35 -14.91 -5.14
CA TYR A 87 6.96 -14.92 -5.58
C TYR A 87 6.50 -13.56 -6.13
N LEU A 88 6.78 -12.44 -5.44
CA LEU A 88 6.45 -11.12 -5.94
C LEU A 88 7.20 -10.79 -7.23
N ASN A 89 8.51 -11.04 -7.24
CA ASN A 89 9.34 -10.72 -8.38
C ASN A 89 8.89 -11.46 -9.65
N ASP A 90 8.60 -12.76 -9.51
CA ASP A 90 8.16 -13.61 -10.62
C ASP A 90 6.73 -13.25 -11.07
N LYS A 91 5.83 -12.90 -10.15
CA LYS A 91 4.43 -12.58 -10.45
C LYS A 91 4.30 -11.27 -11.24
N TYR A 92 5.11 -10.27 -10.92
CA TYR A 92 4.99 -8.92 -11.49
C TYR A 92 6.10 -8.53 -12.48
N ASP A 93 7.10 -9.39 -12.69
CA ASP A 93 8.30 -9.09 -13.51
C ASP A 93 8.98 -7.78 -13.07
N GLU A 94 9.01 -7.54 -11.76
CA GLU A 94 9.54 -6.35 -11.10
C GLU A 94 10.40 -6.74 -9.89
N GLU A 95 11.38 -5.93 -9.51
CA GLU A 95 12.20 -6.22 -8.34
C GLU A 95 11.64 -5.56 -7.07
N PHE A 96 11.40 -6.37 -6.03
CA PHE A 96 10.96 -5.91 -4.71
C PHE A 96 12.11 -5.90 -3.70
N ILE A 97 12.05 -4.94 -2.78
CA ILE A 97 12.98 -4.76 -1.66
C ILE A 97 12.33 -5.25 -0.38
N TYR A 98 13.05 -6.09 0.37
CA TYR A 98 12.66 -6.54 1.70
C TYR A 98 12.52 -5.35 2.68
N ALA A 99 11.41 -5.29 3.41
CA ALA A 99 11.13 -4.25 4.41
C ALA A 99 10.80 -4.80 5.80
N GLY A 100 10.49 -6.10 5.91
CA GLY A 100 10.22 -6.74 7.19
C GLY A 100 9.56 -8.10 7.05
N TYR A 101 9.53 -8.86 8.14
CA TYR A 101 8.92 -10.20 8.16
C TYR A 101 8.34 -10.53 9.53
N LEU A 102 7.17 -11.16 9.52
CA LEU A 102 6.50 -11.70 10.68
C LEU A 102 6.44 -13.22 10.59
N GLU A 103 7.13 -13.89 11.52
CA GLU A 103 7.12 -15.34 11.64
C GLU A 103 5.71 -15.86 11.97
N PRO A 104 5.34 -17.07 11.51
CA PRO A 104 4.07 -17.69 11.88
C PRO A 104 4.00 -18.01 13.38
N ALA A 105 2.86 -17.70 14.01
CA ALA A 105 2.54 -18.09 15.37
C ALA A 105 1.05 -18.49 15.49
N ALA A 106 0.62 -18.97 16.66
CA ALA A 106 -0.74 -19.55 16.84
C ALA A 106 -1.90 -18.67 16.34
N ASN A 107 -1.75 -17.34 16.38
CA ASN A 107 -2.73 -16.37 15.89
C ASN A 107 -2.10 -15.35 14.91
N GLN A 108 -0.98 -15.69 14.29
CA GLN A 108 -0.24 -14.80 13.40
C GLN A 108 0.09 -15.53 12.10
N THR A 109 -0.52 -15.08 11.01
CA THR A 109 -0.16 -15.53 9.67
C THR A 109 1.22 -15.02 9.32
N GLU A 110 2.06 -15.91 8.79
CA GLU A 110 3.35 -15.53 8.23
C GLU A 110 3.18 -14.45 7.17
N THR A 111 3.93 -13.35 7.33
CA THR A 111 3.76 -12.14 6.52
C THR A 111 5.12 -11.56 6.14
N LEU A 112 5.30 -11.26 4.86
CA LEU A 112 6.43 -10.46 4.34
C LEU A 112 5.93 -9.05 4.05
N TYR A 113 6.75 -8.06 4.40
CA TYR A 113 6.61 -6.68 3.94
C TYR A 113 7.72 -6.38 2.94
N ALA A 114 7.35 -5.82 1.80
CA ALA A 114 8.29 -5.42 0.75
C ALA A 114 7.82 -4.14 0.06
N TYR A 115 8.64 -3.54 -0.80
CA TYR A 115 8.20 -2.46 -1.68
C TYR A 115 8.92 -2.53 -3.03
N PRO A 116 8.30 -2.06 -4.13
CA PRO A 116 8.94 -2.07 -5.46
C PRO A 116 10.19 -1.19 -5.47
N ARG A 117 11.31 -1.70 -5.99
CA ARG A 117 12.61 -0.99 -5.98
C ARG A 117 12.50 0.38 -6.66
N LEU A 118 11.79 0.46 -7.78
CA LEU A 118 11.67 1.68 -8.58
C LEU A 118 10.85 2.77 -7.90
N LEU A 119 9.90 2.39 -7.06
CA LEU A 119 9.01 3.31 -6.36
C LEU A 119 9.55 3.69 -4.97
N GLY A 120 10.38 2.83 -4.37
CA GLY A 120 10.82 2.98 -2.98
C GLY A 120 9.66 2.81 -2.00
N ASN A 121 9.93 3.01 -0.70
CA ASN A 121 8.93 2.78 0.35
C ASN A 121 7.82 3.85 0.40
N ASP A 122 8.15 5.11 0.05
CA ASP A 122 7.25 6.28 0.04
C ASP A 122 6.39 6.41 1.31
N TYR A 123 7.01 6.56 2.48
CA TYR A 123 6.33 6.66 3.79
C TYR A 123 5.34 5.51 4.08
N GLY A 124 5.64 4.32 3.56
CA GLY A 124 4.84 3.12 3.69
C GLY A 124 3.79 2.96 2.59
N ARG A 125 3.55 3.98 1.76
CA ARG A 125 2.52 3.97 0.70
C ARG A 125 2.71 2.83 -0.29
N ASN A 126 3.95 2.50 -0.62
CA ASN A 126 4.26 1.45 -1.59
C ASN A 126 4.57 0.10 -0.92
N THR A 127 4.23 -0.06 0.37
CA THR A 127 4.43 -1.31 1.08
C THR A 127 3.44 -2.35 0.58
N VAL A 128 3.97 -3.49 0.17
CA VAL A 128 3.25 -4.70 -0.22
C VAL A 128 3.35 -5.71 0.92
N THR A 129 2.21 -6.30 1.25
CA THR A 129 2.05 -7.36 2.22
C THR A 129 1.83 -8.68 1.49
N VAL A 130 2.75 -9.63 1.64
CA VAL A 130 2.56 -11.02 1.19
C VAL A 130 2.22 -11.88 2.40
N LYS A 131 1.15 -12.66 2.31
CA LYS A 131 0.71 -13.59 3.37
C LYS A 131 0.78 -15.03 2.88
N ALA A 132 1.24 -15.92 3.74
CA ALA A 132 1.15 -17.35 3.49
C ALA A 132 -0.31 -17.84 3.53
N THR A 133 -0.67 -18.69 2.58
CA THR A 133 -1.99 -19.34 2.47
C THR A 133 -1.80 -20.85 2.38
N ASN A 134 -2.90 -21.61 2.39
CA ASN A 134 -2.85 -23.07 2.22
C ASN A 134 -2.30 -23.49 0.84
N ASP A 135 -2.47 -22.63 -0.17
CA ASP A 135 -2.15 -22.91 -1.58
C ASP A 135 -0.94 -22.12 -2.08
N GLY A 136 -0.15 -21.51 -1.18
CA GLY A 136 1.03 -20.72 -1.51
C GLY A 136 1.02 -19.35 -0.84
N PHE A 137 0.96 -18.29 -1.65
CA PHE A 137 1.04 -16.91 -1.20
C PHE A 137 -0.06 -16.05 -1.85
N SER A 138 -0.49 -15.03 -1.12
CA SER A 138 -1.34 -13.95 -1.62
C SER A 138 -0.71 -12.62 -1.23
N ASP A 139 -0.82 -11.62 -2.09
CA ASP A 139 -0.35 -10.27 -1.82
C ASP A 139 -1.44 -9.22 -2.08
N ASP A 140 -1.19 -8.00 -1.61
CA ASP A 140 -2.04 -6.82 -1.83
C ASP A 140 -1.43 -5.83 -2.83
N TYR A 141 -0.47 -6.25 -3.67
CA TYR A 141 0.14 -5.34 -4.65
C TYR A 141 -0.84 -5.04 -5.79
N SER A 142 -1.37 -3.83 -5.76
CA SER A 142 -2.05 -3.17 -6.88
C SER A 142 -1.04 -2.62 -7.87
N ASP A 143 -1.33 -2.65 -9.17
CA ASP A 143 -0.53 -1.94 -10.18
C ASP A 143 -0.54 -0.45 -9.83
N ARG A 144 0.60 0.03 -9.32
CA ARG A 144 0.71 1.38 -8.79
C ARG A 144 0.38 2.43 -9.83
N SER A 145 0.66 2.16 -11.10
CA SER A 145 0.38 3.10 -12.18
C SER A 145 -1.12 3.32 -12.41
N ILE A 146 -1.97 2.37 -12.03
CA ILE A 146 -3.42 2.53 -12.05
C ILE A 146 -3.88 3.42 -10.90
N VAL A 147 -3.32 3.21 -9.72
CA VAL A 147 -3.65 3.98 -8.51
C VAL A 147 -3.21 5.43 -8.65
N ASP A 148 -1.99 5.65 -9.17
CA ASP A 148 -1.48 7.00 -9.49
C ASP A 148 -2.38 7.72 -10.48
N TYR A 149 -2.83 7.02 -11.53
CA TYR A 149 -3.73 7.58 -12.50
C TYR A 149 -5.09 7.98 -11.89
N ALA A 150 -5.67 7.13 -11.04
CA ALA A 150 -6.93 7.44 -10.34
C ALA A 150 -6.80 8.64 -9.40
N GLU A 151 -5.71 8.70 -8.63
CA GLU A 151 -5.44 9.80 -7.70
C GLU A 151 -5.17 11.12 -8.42
N GLU A 152 -4.43 11.10 -9.53
CA GLU A 152 -4.20 12.28 -10.39
C GLU A 152 -5.53 12.82 -10.91
N MET A 153 -6.38 11.95 -11.46
CA MET A 153 -7.69 12.35 -11.97
C MET A 153 -8.61 12.93 -10.88
N ALA A 154 -8.59 12.36 -9.67
CA ALA A 154 -9.37 12.88 -8.54
C ALA A 154 -8.87 14.27 -8.11
N ASN A 155 -7.54 14.44 -8.03
CA ASN A 155 -6.90 15.73 -7.74
C ASN A 155 -7.23 16.79 -8.79
N ASP A 156 -7.17 16.44 -10.08
CA ASP A 156 -7.55 17.35 -11.17
C ASP A 156 -9.02 17.76 -11.06
N PHE A 157 -9.93 16.82 -10.82
CA PHE A 157 -11.35 17.13 -10.60
C PHE A 157 -11.56 18.13 -9.45
N MET A 158 -10.91 17.93 -8.31
CA MET A 158 -11.09 18.80 -7.16
C MET A 158 -10.53 20.20 -7.41
N LYS A 159 -9.37 20.30 -8.07
CA LYS A 159 -8.78 21.59 -8.45
C LYS A 159 -9.67 22.35 -9.42
N ASP A 160 -10.23 21.66 -10.41
CA ASP A 160 -11.18 22.25 -11.36
C ASP A 160 -12.50 22.66 -10.67
N TYR A 161 -12.99 21.86 -9.73
CA TYR A 161 -14.22 22.16 -8.97
C TYR A 161 -14.08 23.45 -8.14
N PHE A 162 -12.93 23.64 -7.48
CA PHE A 162 -12.68 24.80 -6.63
C PHE A 162 -11.99 25.97 -7.34
N ASP A 163 -11.50 25.80 -8.57
CA ASP A 163 -10.61 26.73 -9.26
C ASP A 163 -9.39 27.12 -8.37
N SER A 164 -8.80 26.11 -7.72
CA SER A 164 -7.76 26.31 -6.70
C SER A 164 -6.91 25.07 -6.44
N ASP A 165 -5.61 25.26 -6.20
CA ASP A 165 -4.68 24.21 -5.76
C ASP A 165 -4.76 23.94 -4.24
N GLN A 166 -5.60 24.65 -3.49
CA GLN A 166 -5.72 24.50 -2.03
C GLN A 166 -6.61 23.30 -1.62
N VAL A 167 -6.47 22.20 -2.37
CA VAL A 167 -7.14 20.91 -2.15
C VAL A 167 -6.21 19.79 -2.62
N ILE A 168 -6.15 18.69 -1.87
CA ILE A 168 -5.37 17.50 -2.25
C ILE A 168 -6.00 16.23 -1.70
N ALA A 169 -6.01 15.16 -2.50
CA ALA A 169 -6.39 13.81 -2.08
C ALA A 169 -5.18 12.88 -2.06
N PHE A 170 -5.16 12.03 -1.04
CA PHE A 170 -4.21 10.94 -0.86
C PHE A 170 -4.97 9.62 -0.86
N PHE A 171 -4.71 8.76 -1.84
CA PHE A 171 -5.42 7.48 -1.95
C PHE A 171 -4.74 6.41 -1.10
N ARG A 172 -5.58 5.58 -0.49
CA ARG A 172 -5.25 4.29 0.11
C ARG A 172 -6.06 3.22 -0.62
N VAL A 173 -5.37 2.27 -1.24
CA VAL A 173 -6.02 1.17 -1.96
C VAL A 173 -6.61 0.19 -0.96
N ASN A 174 -7.89 -0.14 -1.14
CA ASN A 174 -8.57 -1.18 -0.39
C ASN A 174 -8.57 -2.51 -1.15
N ALA A 175 -8.76 -2.45 -2.47
CA ALA A 175 -8.71 -3.58 -3.39
C ALA A 175 -8.41 -3.11 -4.82
N CYS A 176 -7.71 -3.91 -5.61
CA CYS A 176 -7.40 -3.62 -7.01
C CYS A 176 -7.38 -4.91 -7.84
N ASP A 177 -8.48 -5.18 -8.53
CA ASP A 177 -8.70 -6.35 -9.37
C ASP A 177 -8.73 -5.98 -10.87
N ILE A 178 -8.17 -4.83 -11.23
CA ILE A 178 -8.09 -4.31 -12.59
C ILE A 178 -6.65 -4.25 -13.08
N GLU A 179 -6.44 -4.67 -14.32
CA GLU A 179 -5.19 -4.45 -15.04
C GLU A 179 -5.21 -3.13 -15.82
N LYS A 180 -4.03 -2.53 -16.04
CA LYS A 180 -3.90 -1.25 -16.74
C LYS A 180 -4.60 -1.19 -18.10
N LYS A 181 -4.59 -2.32 -18.83
CA LYS A 181 -5.21 -2.43 -20.16
C LYS A 181 -6.73 -2.48 -20.12
N GLU A 182 -7.33 -2.75 -18.96
CA GLU A 182 -8.78 -2.78 -18.75
C GLU A 182 -9.35 -1.40 -18.36
N VAL A 183 -8.49 -0.44 -17.98
CA VAL A 183 -8.92 0.93 -17.68
C VAL A 183 -9.28 1.63 -19.00
N GLU A 184 -10.55 2.00 -19.16
CA GLU A 184 -11.06 2.64 -20.37
C GLU A 184 -11.49 4.08 -20.06
N ASN A 185 -10.74 5.07 -20.53
CA ASN A 185 -11.04 6.50 -20.33
C ASN A 185 -11.28 6.89 -18.85
N GLY A 186 -10.50 6.33 -17.93
CA GLY A 186 -10.66 6.58 -16.49
C GLY A 186 -11.80 5.81 -15.82
N ASN A 187 -12.47 4.89 -16.52
CA ASN A 187 -13.41 3.97 -15.91
C ASN A 187 -12.66 2.76 -15.29
N PHE A 188 -12.90 2.51 -14.01
CA PHE A 188 -12.25 1.45 -13.22
C PHE A 188 -13.14 0.23 -12.97
N GLN A 189 -14.33 0.16 -13.56
CA GLN A 189 -15.24 -0.99 -13.56
C GLN A 189 -15.61 -1.52 -12.17
N TRP A 190 -15.58 -0.69 -11.13
CA TRP A 190 -15.77 -1.09 -9.74
C TRP A 190 -14.73 -2.12 -9.24
N LYS A 191 -13.60 -2.24 -9.94
CA LYS A 191 -12.49 -3.15 -9.63
C LYS A 191 -11.34 -2.44 -8.92
N LEU A 192 -11.43 -1.14 -8.71
CA LEU A 192 -10.51 -0.36 -7.88
C LEU A 192 -11.30 0.27 -6.73
N GLY A 193 -11.12 -0.30 -5.54
CA GLY A 193 -11.68 0.23 -4.30
C GLY A 193 -10.66 1.10 -3.59
N VAL A 194 -11.01 2.35 -3.30
CA VAL A 194 -10.12 3.36 -2.72
C VAL A 194 -10.73 4.01 -1.49
N SER A 195 -9.88 4.29 -0.52
CA SER A 195 -10.18 5.20 0.56
C SER A 195 -9.24 6.37 0.49
N ASP A 196 -9.77 7.57 0.36
CA ASP A 196 -8.97 8.78 0.24
C ASP A 196 -9.11 9.67 1.48
N ILE A 197 -7.98 10.30 1.78
CA ILE A 197 -7.87 11.36 2.77
C ILE A 197 -7.68 12.64 1.98
N ILE A 198 -8.67 13.52 2.06
CA ILE A 198 -8.70 14.78 1.34
C ILE A 198 -8.47 15.88 2.34
N PHE A 199 -7.59 16.83 2.02
CA PHE A 199 -7.43 18.07 2.77
C PHE A 199 -7.87 19.23 1.89
N VAL A 200 -8.69 20.11 2.45
CA VAL A 200 -9.18 21.31 1.79
C VAL A 200 -9.03 22.51 2.72
N ASN A 201 -8.57 23.63 2.18
CA ASN A 201 -8.46 24.87 2.94
C ASN A 201 -9.86 25.47 3.18
N GLU A 202 -10.14 25.92 4.40
CA GLU A 202 -11.42 26.54 4.81
C GLU A 202 -11.80 27.74 3.92
N ASP A 203 -10.81 28.47 3.39
CA ASP A 203 -11.03 29.62 2.51
C ASP A 203 -11.77 29.25 1.21
N ILE A 204 -11.67 27.99 0.75
CA ILE A 204 -12.35 27.51 -0.46
C ILE A 204 -13.50 26.53 -0.16
N CYS A 205 -13.47 25.84 0.98
CA CYS A 205 -14.55 24.94 1.40
C CYS A 205 -14.62 24.88 2.93
N ASN A 206 -15.68 25.46 3.50
CA ASN A 206 -15.95 25.40 4.93
C ASN A 206 -16.99 24.33 5.29
N ALA A 207 -17.28 24.18 6.59
CA ALA A 207 -18.19 23.16 7.11
C ALA A 207 -19.63 23.23 6.54
N ASP A 208 -20.09 24.40 6.09
CA ASP A 208 -21.41 24.56 5.48
C ASP A 208 -21.43 24.15 3.99
N GLN A 209 -20.26 24.12 3.34
CA GLN A 209 -20.10 23.83 1.90
C GLN A 209 -19.64 22.39 1.62
N VAL A 210 -19.07 21.72 2.62
CA VAL A 210 -18.42 20.41 2.45
C VAL A 210 -19.38 19.32 1.97
N GLU A 211 -20.65 19.36 2.36
CA GLU A 211 -21.65 18.38 1.91
C GLU A 211 -21.92 18.52 0.41
N GLU A 212 -22.02 19.75 -0.11
CA GLU A 212 -22.20 20.00 -1.54
C GLU A 212 -20.99 19.49 -2.34
N PHE A 213 -19.78 19.76 -1.86
CA PHE A 213 -18.57 19.22 -2.45
C PHE A 213 -18.56 17.68 -2.41
N ALA A 214 -18.87 17.07 -1.26
CA ALA A 214 -18.92 15.63 -1.10
C ALA A 214 -19.91 14.96 -2.06
N VAL A 215 -21.08 15.56 -2.28
CA VAL A 215 -22.08 15.07 -3.25
C VAL A 215 -21.54 15.13 -4.68
N ASN A 216 -20.84 16.19 -5.06
CA ASN A 216 -20.27 16.31 -6.41
C ASN A 216 -19.09 15.35 -6.60
N TYR A 217 -18.24 15.18 -5.58
CA TYR A 217 -17.15 14.20 -5.64
C TYR A 217 -17.67 12.76 -5.68
N ALA A 218 -18.74 12.44 -4.93
CA ALA A 218 -19.40 11.13 -5.00
C ALA A 218 -19.96 10.82 -6.40
N LYS A 219 -20.53 11.82 -7.09
CA LYS A 219 -20.96 11.65 -8.49
C LYS A 219 -19.78 11.39 -9.41
N TRP A 220 -18.69 12.14 -9.25
CA TRP A 220 -17.47 11.93 -10.03
C TRP A 220 -16.91 10.52 -9.84
N LEU A 221 -16.78 10.06 -8.58
CA LEU A 221 -16.35 8.70 -8.25
C LEU A 221 -17.26 7.64 -8.90
N TYR A 222 -18.57 7.87 -8.91
CA TYR A 222 -19.54 6.99 -9.55
C TYR A 222 -19.39 6.93 -11.07
N GLU A 223 -19.16 8.07 -11.72
CA GLU A 223 -18.91 8.16 -13.17
C GLU A 223 -17.65 7.40 -13.59
N HIS A 224 -16.66 7.34 -12.70
CA HIS A 224 -15.39 6.61 -12.91
C HIS A 224 -15.44 5.18 -12.36
N GLU A 225 -16.57 4.76 -11.79
CA GLU A 225 -16.78 3.43 -11.21
C GLU A 225 -15.73 3.06 -10.14
N LEU A 226 -15.47 4.01 -9.24
CA LEU A 226 -14.65 3.85 -8.04
C LEU A 226 -15.53 3.71 -6.80
N ASP A 227 -15.22 2.80 -5.90
CA ASP A 227 -15.91 2.67 -4.61
C ASP A 227 -14.99 2.80 -3.40
N GLY A 228 -15.60 2.97 -2.22
CA GLY A 228 -14.91 2.93 -0.95
C GLY A 228 -15.36 3.99 0.03
N ARG A 229 -14.40 4.54 0.80
CA ARG A 229 -14.67 5.45 1.92
C ARG A 229 -13.77 6.67 1.85
N HIS A 230 -14.40 7.83 1.88
CA HIS A 230 -13.78 9.11 1.59
C HIS A 230 -13.88 10.03 2.81
N ARG A 231 -12.78 10.67 3.19
CA ARG A 231 -12.71 11.60 4.32
C ARG A 231 -12.22 12.96 3.84
N ILE A 232 -13.07 13.97 3.94
CA ILE A 232 -12.75 15.37 3.61
C ILE A 232 -12.45 16.10 4.91
N ASN A 233 -11.20 16.51 5.08
CA ASN A 233 -10.70 17.25 6.22
C ASN A 233 -10.63 18.73 5.86
N ILE A 234 -11.24 19.56 6.70
CA ILE A 234 -11.17 21.02 6.58
C ILE A 234 -10.07 21.52 7.50
N VAL A 235 -9.15 22.29 6.95
CA VAL A 235 -8.07 22.94 7.70
C VAL A 235 -8.01 24.43 7.38
N LYS A 236 -7.56 25.24 8.33
CA LYS A 236 -7.33 26.68 8.17
C LYS A 236 -5.85 27.01 8.27
N ASP A 237 -5.46 28.18 7.77
CA ASP A 237 -4.10 28.72 7.93
C ASP A 237 -2.97 27.77 7.47
N MET A 238 -3.26 26.87 6.52
CA MET A 238 -2.35 25.86 6.01
C MET A 238 -2.30 25.91 4.48
N ASP A 239 -1.09 25.86 3.92
CA ASP A 239 -0.90 25.68 2.47
C ASP A 239 -0.99 24.20 2.13
N ILE A 240 -2.12 23.81 1.53
CA ILE A 240 -2.43 22.41 1.23
C ILE A 240 -1.43 21.80 0.24
N THR A 241 -0.82 22.62 -0.62
CA THR A 241 0.12 22.16 -1.65
C THR A 241 1.42 21.60 -1.08
N GLN A 242 1.70 21.85 0.19
CA GLN A 242 2.91 21.38 0.88
C GLN A 242 2.67 20.09 1.67
N ILE A 243 1.42 19.62 1.80
CA ILE A 243 1.12 18.42 2.56
C ILE A 243 1.69 17.20 1.83
N THR A 244 2.38 16.35 2.57
CA THR A 244 2.89 15.06 2.07
C THR A 244 2.25 13.88 2.80
N TYR A 245 2.37 12.69 2.22
CA TYR A 245 1.92 11.44 2.86
C TYR A 245 2.47 11.24 4.28
N GLY A 246 3.71 11.69 4.52
CA GLY A 246 4.38 11.54 5.81
C GLY A 246 3.81 12.41 6.92
N GLU A 247 3.02 13.43 6.60
CA GLU A 247 2.53 14.44 7.56
C GLU A 247 1.03 14.30 7.86
N ILE A 248 0.33 13.41 7.15
CA ILE A 248 -1.13 13.25 7.25
C ILE A 248 -1.60 13.02 8.69
N SER A 249 -0.89 12.17 9.45
CA SER A 249 -1.24 11.86 10.84
C SER A 249 -1.12 13.08 11.76
N ASP A 250 -0.14 13.93 11.50
CA ASP A 250 0.24 15.01 12.41
C ASP A 250 -0.74 16.19 12.28
N ILE A 251 -1.36 16.36 11.10
CA ILE A 251 -2.33 17.43 10.83
C ILE A 251 -3.53 17.36 11.79
N TYR A 252 -3.96 16.17 12.20
CA TYR A 252 -5.10 16.00 13.09
C TYR A 252 -4.88 16.57 14.50
N ASP A 253 -3.62 16.74 14.90
CA ASP A 253 -3.23 17.25 16.21
C ASP A 253 -2.97 18.77 16.19
N TYR A 254 -3.06 19.43 15.03
CA TYR A 254 -2.81 20.87 14.90
C TYR A 254 -4.07 21.71 15.15
N ASP A 255 -3.89 22.89 15.76
CA ASP A 255 -4.97 23.89 15.95
C ASP A 255 -5.56 24.42 14.63
N THR A 256 -4.89 24.12 13.50
CA THR A 256 -5.33 24.39 12.14
C THR A 256 -6.41 23.41 11.65
N TYR A 257 -6.58 22.26 12.29
CA TYR A 257 -7.61 21.29 11.93
C TYR A 257 -8.97 21.71 12.49
N ILE A 258 -10.00 21.75 11.62
CA ILE A 258 -11.35 22.21 11.97
C ILE A 258 -12.31 21.04 12.18
N GLY A 259 -12.16 20.00 11.35
CA GLY A 259 -13.04 18.84 11.40
C GLY A 259 -13.10 18.11 10.07
N ASP A 260 -14.05 17.18 9.96
CA ASP A 260 -14.22 16.36 8.78
C ASP A 260 -15.66 16.05 8.39
N TYR A 261 -15.82 15.73 7.11
CA TYR A 261 -16.99 15.08 6.56
C TYR A 261 -16.55 13.75 5.93
N THR A 262 -17.23 12.66 6.27
CA THR A 262 -16.96 11.35 5.68
C THR A 262 -18.16 10.84 4.91
N PHE A 263 -17.92 10.17 3.80
CA PHE A 263 -18.94 9.39 3.11
C PHE A 263 -18.35 8.09 2.55
N SER A 264 -19.20 7.11 2.33
CA SER A 264 -18.82 5.84 1.71
C SER A 264 -19.97 5.22 0.96
N PHE A 265 -19.65 4.55 -0.14
CA PHE A 265 -20.56 3.72 -0.89
C PHE A 265 -19.79 2.58 -1.54
N GLY A 266 -20.50 1.49 -1.85
CA GLY A 266 -19.96 0.34 -2.55
C GLY A 266 -20.49 0.24 -3.97
N SER A 267 -19.83 -0.60 -4.77
CA SER A 267 -20.26 -0.98 -6.13
C SER A 267 -21.70 -1.50 -6.26
N SER A 268 -22.32 -1.97 -5.16
CA SER A 268 -23.72 -2.41 -5.15
C SER A 268 -24.72 -1.25 -5.22
N LYS A 269 -24.28 0.00 -4.95
CA LYS A 269 -25.07 1.24 -5.06
C LYS A 269 -26.31 1.30 -4.18
N ASP A 270 -26.44 0.37 -3.24
CA ASP A 270 -27.64 0.26 -2.42
C ASP A 270 -27.69 1.32 -1.31
N LYS A 271 -26.53 1.84 -0.91
CA LYS A 271 -26.41 2.67 0.30
C LYS A 271 -25.25 3.66 0.18
N VAL A 272 -25.54 4.90 0.54
CA VAL A 272 -24.52 5.89 0.91
C VAL A 272 -24.60 6.09 2.42
N ILE A 273 -23.45 5.95 3.09
CA ILE A 273 -23.26 6.26 4.50
C ILE A 273 -22.46 7.54 4.57
N HIS A 274 -22.87 8.49 5.41
CA HIS A 274 -22.07 9.68 5.69
C HIS A 274 -22.14 10.10 7.16
N SER A 275 -21.15 10.87 7.59
CA SER A 275 -21.07 11.46 8.92
C SER A 275 -20.21 12.74 8.88
N SER A 276 -20.32 13.58 9.90
CA SER A 276 -19.45 14.74 10.06
C SER A 276 -19.07 15.00 11.51
N SER A 277 -17.90 15.60 11.70
CA SER A 277 -17.35 15.99 13.00
C SER A 277 -16.73 17.37 12.90
N PHE A 278 -17.48 18.40 13.32
CA PHE A 278 -17.02 19.79 13.39
C PHE A 278 -17.24 20.34 14.80
N ASP A 279 -16.26 21.07 15.32
CA ASP A 279 -16.25 21.61 16.68
C ASP A 279 -17.28 22.74 16.86
N SER A 280 -18.54 22.34 17.02
CA SER A 280 -19.64 23.08 17.69
C SER A 280 -20.97 22.35 17.60
N ASN A 281 -21.10 21.29 16.80
CA ASN A 281 -22.27 20.41 16.79
C ASN A 281 -21.83 19.03 16.28
N VAL A 282 -21.51 18.11 17.19
CA VAL A 282 -21.42 16.69 16.85
C VAL A 282 -22.81 16.24 16.42
N LYS A 283 -23.11 16.35 15.14
CA LYS A 283 -24.16 15.59 14.47
C LYS A 283 -23.50 14.35 13.91
N GLU A 284 -23.20 13.39 14.80
CA GLU A 284 -23.10 12.00 14.37
C GLU A 284 -24.50 11.60 13.89
N THR A 285 -24.80 11.91 12.63
CA THR A 285 -26.00 11.43 11.97
C THR A 285 -25.50 10.50 10.89
N GLU A 286 -25.46 9.21 11.20
CA GLU A 286 -25.35 8.19 10.16
C GLU A 286 -26.67 8.26 9.38
N ILE A 287 -26.66 8.97 8.27
CA ILE A 287 -27.82 9.09 7.39
C ILE A 287 -27.60 8.09 6.25
N GLU A 288 -28.47 7.09 6.22
CA GLU A 288 -28.52 6.15 5.11
C GLU A 288 -29.35 6.75 3.97
N THR A 289 -28.71 7.02 2.83
CA THR A 289 -29.43 7.44 1.62
C THR A 289 -29.34 6.35 0.57
N TYR A 290 -30.49 5.94 0.04
CA TYR A 290 -30.58 4.97 -1.05
C TYR A 290 -30.48 5.71 -2.40
N LEU A 291 -29.58 5.27 -3.28
CA LEU A 291 -29.53 5.76 -4.65
C LEU A 291 -30.75 5.19 -5.39
N SER A 292 -31.79 6.00 -5.59
CA SER A 292 -32.94 5.61 -6.41
C SER A 292 -32.54 5.60 -7.88
N ASN A 293 -32.69 4.43 -8.52
CA ASN A 293 -32.52 4.21 -9.98
C ASN A 293 -33.28 5.21 -10.84
#